data_AF-A0A536EWT8-F1
#
_entry.id   AF-A0A536EWT8-F1
#
_cell.length_a   1.000
_cell.length_b   1.000
_cell.length_c   1.000
_cell.angle_alpha   90.00
_cell.angle_beta   90.00
_cell.angle_gamma   90.00
#
_symmetry.space_group_name_H-M   'P 1'
#
loop_
_entity.id
_entity.type
_entity.pdbx_description
1 polymer ?
#
loop_
_entity_poly.entity_id
_entity_poly.type
_entity_poly.pdbx_seq_one_letter_code
_entity_poly.pdbx_strand_id
1 'polypeptide(L)'
;MDDVDLEQARARIRERSELNAFISVSDEQGARDAVAVKDLVDVQGMVTTAGGVILPDVPASEDAPVIKRLRQSGCAIVGKANLHEFAYGVTSINPHYGTVRNPHDTGRVAGGSSGGSAVAVAAGMCDWAVGSDTGGSIRIPASLCGVAGFKPAFGSIDLGGVIPLSTSLDTLGPMALDMAGTARAYSIMSGEDVSLASLSRPRLAVPARWVTGLDQPTADAWNLVSRGLPEIEFGDRDTFFQVGLTILLFEAAAYHRRWATDSPEKYGEDVLRLIRRGFEVTPASYEQALLERTRLQDEAERAMEGLDALILPATAVVAPPIETANDMREPLSRFTRPFNTTRQPVAVLPAPVSGLPVGIQVAGVTNIETLRAAAWLEQEWKA
;
A
#
# COMPACT_ATOMS: atom_id res chain seq x y z
N MET A 1 -13.93 28.73 -1.37
CA MET A 1 -13.39 27.46 -0.84
C MET A 1 -12.12 27.90 -0.15
N ASP A 2 -12.18 28.07 1.16
CA ASP A 2 -11.17 28.83 1.88
C ASP A 2 -9.88 28.00 1.99
N ASP A 3 -8.73 28.67 1.84
CA ASP A 3 -7.36 28.10 1.89
C ASP A 3 -6.99 27.49 3.27
N VAL A 4 -7.94 27.50 4.20
CA VAL A 4 -7.78 27.15 5.61
C VAL A 4 -7.40 25.69 5.81
N ASP A 5 -7.86 24.78 4.93
CA ASP A 5 -7.61 23.34 5.09
C ASP A 5 -6.16 22.96 4.72
N LEU A 6 -5.65 23.47 3.59
CA LEU A 6 -4.26 23.26 3.19
C LEU A 6 -3.27 23.91 4.17
N GLU A 7 -3.57 25.11 4.67
CA GLU A 7 -2.70 25.75 5.66
C GLU A 7 -2.70 25.01 7.00
N GLN A 8 -3.83 24.44 7.43
CA GLN A 8 -3.88 23.55 8.60
C GLN A 8 -3.10 22.26 8.37
N ALA A 9 -3.24 21.64 7.21
CA ALA A 9 -2.48 20.46 6.81
C ALA A 9 -0.96 20.76 6.88
N ARG A 10 -0.51 21.85 6.26
CA ARG A 10 0.90 22.30 6.31
C ARG A 10 1.36 22.64 7.72
N ALA A 11 0.51 23.24 8.55
CA ALA A 11 0.83 23.48 9.95
C ALA A 11 1.08 22.18 10.70
N ARG A 12 0.21 21.17 10.52
CA ARG A 12 0.39 19.83 11.11
C ARG A 12 1.66 19.14 10.60
N ILE A 13 2.00 19.28 9.32
CA ILE A 13 3.27 18.76 8.77
C ILE A 13 4.48 19.36 9.51
N ARG A 14 4.46 20.66 9.80
CA ARG A 14 5.53 21.34 10.56
C ARG A 14 5.56 20.91 12.03
N GLU A 15 4.39 20.89 12.68
CA GLU A 15 4.23 20.53 14.09
C GLU A 15 4.63 19.08 14.39
N ARG A 16 4.41 18.19 13.43
CA ARG A 16 4.68 16.75 13.53
C ARG A 16 5.83 16.29 12.64
N SER A 17 6.81 17.18 12.43
CA SER A 17 7.98 16.92 11.58
C SER A 17 8.84 15.75 12.05
N GLU A 18 8.75 15.36 13.34
CA GLU A 18 9.41 14.17 13.87
C GLU A 18 8.93 12.87 13.22
N LEU A 19 7.71 12.86 12.66
CA LEU A 19 7.16 11.69 11.96
C LEU A 19 7.77 11.45 10.58
N ASN A 20 8.40 12.48 10.02
CA ASN A 20 9.10 12.43 8.73
C ASN A 20 8.23 11.91 7.56
N ALA A 21 6.95 12.32 7.54
CA ALA A 21 5.96 11.83 6.58
C ALA A 21 6.15 12.35 5.14
N PHE A 22 6.88 13.46 4.95
CA PHE A 22 7.04 14.14 3.66
C PHE A 22 8.51 14.33 3.29
N ILE A 23 8.84 14.13 2.01
CA ILE A 23 10.12 14.53 1.41
C ILE A 23 10.07 16.01 1.01
N SER A 24 8.94 16.46 0.46
CA SER A 24 8.71 17.86 0.11
C SER A 24 7.25 18.23 0.29
N VAL A 25 7.00 19.52 0.51
CA VAL A 25 5.67 20.12 0.71
C VAL A 25 5.40 21.07 -0.45
N SER A 26 4.19 21.02 -1.02
CA SER A 26 3.83 21.88 -2.15
C SER A 26 3.35 23.27 -1.68
N ASP A 27 3.34 24.23 -2.59
CA ASP A 27 2.76 25.57 -2.44
C ASP A 27 1.38 25.73 -3.13
N GLU A 28 0.74 24.64 -3.54
CA GLU A 28 -0.60 24.66 -4.16
C GLU A 28 -1.65 25.36 -3.26
N GLN A 29 -2.67 25.97 -3.86
CA GLN A 29 -3.72 26.69 -3.14
C GLN A 29 -5.10 26.22 -3.57
N GLY A 30 -6.10 26.44 -2.70
CA GLY A 30 -7.51 26.22 -3.03
C GLY A 30 -7.86 24.76 -3.27
N ALA A 31 -8.20 24.05 -2.19
CA ALA A 31 -8.56 22.64 -2.25
C ALA A 31 -9.95 22.39 -1.67
N ARG A 32 -10.63 21.40 -2.25
CA ARG A 32 -11.71 20.69 -1.55
C ARG A 32 -11.14 19.65 -0.59
N ASP A 33 -10.16 18.88 -1.06
CA ASP A 33 -9.45 17.86 -0.31
C ASP A 33 -7.93 18.10 -0.46
N ALA A 34 -7.18 18.08 0.64
CA ALA A 34 -5.73 18.07 0.67
C ALA A 34 -5.20 16.63 0.54
N VAL A 35 -4.36 16.38 -0.46
CA VAL A 35 -3.90 15.01 -0.80
C VAL A 35 -2.38 14.88 -0.69
N ALA A 36 -1.91 13.92 0.10
CA ALA A 36 -0.50 13.54 0.11
C ALA A 36 -0.22 12.53 -1.00
N VAL A 37 0.86 12.70 -1.75
CA VAL A 37 1.18 11.83 -2.90
C VAL A 37 2.52 11.18 -2.68
N LYS A 38 2.57 9.85 -2.60
CA LYS A 38 3.83 9.10 -2.49
C LYS A 38 4.85 9.57 -3.53
N ASP A 39 6.10 9.76 -3.13
CA ASP A 39 7.13 10.41 -3.94
C ASP A 39 7.70 9.57 -5.10
N LEU A 40 6.88 8.73 -5.71
CA LEU A 40 7.17 7.99 -6.95
C LEU A 40 6.18 8.30 -8.08
N VAL A 41 5.21 9.18 -7.83
CA VAL A 41 4.21 9.62 -8.81
C VAL A 41 4.56 11.03 -9.27
N ASP A 42 4.62 11.31 -10.56
CA ASP A 42 4.92 12.64 -11.07
C ASP A 42 3.82 13.65 -10.75
N VAL A 43 4.21 14.79 -10.19
CA VAL A 43 3.37 15.96 -9.94
C VAL A 43 4.07 17.14 -10.60
N GLN A 44 3.39 17.83 -11.51
CA GLN A 44 3.97 18.92 -12.28
C GLN A 44 4.58 19.98 -11.35
N GLY A 45 5.83 20.34 -11.60
CA GLY A 45 6.56 21.34 -10.81
C GLY A 45 7.20 20.81 -9.53
N MET A 46 7.02 19.53 -9.19
CA MET A 46 7.69 18.88 -8.07
C MET A 46 8.69 17.82 -8.57
N VAL A 47 9.78 17.62 -7.82
CA VAL A 47 10.76 16.57 -8.11
C VAL A 47 10.21 15.22 -7.63
N THR A 48 10.38 14.18 -8.45
CA THR A 48 10.05 12.78 -8.10
C THR A 48 11.35 12.03 -7.77
N THR A 49 11.62 11.75 -6.50
CA THR A 49 12.90 11.11 -6.08
C THR A 49 12.80 9.59 -5.97
N ALA A 50 11.58 9.06 -5.88
CA ALA A 50 11.28 7.68 -5.48
C ALA A 50 11.98 7.27 -4.17
N GLY A 51 12.31 8.24 -3.31
CA GLY A 51 13.00 8.01 -2.05
C GLY A 51 14.48 7.63 -2.22
N GLY A 52 15.05 7.81 -3.41
CA GLY A 52 16.47 7.60 -3.69
C GLY A 52 17.15 8.88 -4.16
N VAL A 53 18.47 8.83 -4.33
CA VAL A 53 19.29 10.00 -4.72
C VAL A 53 19.90 9.87 -6.13
N ILE A 54 19.54 8.82 -6.87
CA ILE A 54 20.12 8.53 -8.19
C ILE A 54 19.34 9.14 -9.35
N LEU A 55 18.05 9.43 -9.13
CA LEU A 55 17.21 10.08 -10.14
C LEU A 55 17.58 11.56 -10.28
N PRO A 56 17.39 12.17 -11.46
CA PRO A 56 17.65 13.59 -11.64
C PRO A 56 16.83 14.46 -10.69
N ASP A 57 17.46 15.46 -10.10
CA ASP A 57 16.81 16.51 -9.30
C ASP A 57 16.17 17.55 -10.23
N VAL A 58 15.19 17.11 -11.01
CA VAL A 58 14.48 17.92 -12.02
C VAL A 58 12.97 17.79 -11.77
N PRO A 59 12.25 18.92 -11.61
CA PRO A 59 10.80 18.87 -11.48
C PRO A 59 10.11 18.22 -12.68
N ALA A 60 9.07 17.42 -12.43
CA ALA A 60 8.28 16.81 -13.48
C ALA A 60 7.62 17.89 -14.36
N SER A 61 7.70 17.72 -15.67
CA SER A 61 7.14 18.67 -16.65
C SER A 61 5.62 18.58 -16.76
N GLU A 62 5.04 17.44 -16.39
CA GLU A 62 3.60 17.20 -16.42
C GLU A 62 3.15 16.34 -15.24
N ASP A 63 1.86 16.43 -14.93
CA ASP A 63 1.20 15.55 -13.97
C ASP A 63 1.07 14.13 -14.52
N ALA A 64 1.26 13.14 -13.65
CA ALA A 64 0.77 11.78 -13.89
C ALA A 64 -0.76 11.78 -14.14
N PRO A 65 -1.31 10.84 -14.93
CA PRO A 65 -2.74 10.79 -15.26
C PRO A 65 -3.67 10.74 -14.04
N VAL A 66 -3.22 10.14 -12.93
CA VAL A 66 -3.95 10.13 -11.66
C VAL A 66 -4.01 11.53 -11.05
N ILE A 67 -2.91 12.29 -11.07
CA ILE A 67 -2.84 13.65 -10.51
C ILE A 67 -3.70 14.62 -11.31
N LYS A 68 -3.75 14.48 -12.64
CA LYS A 68 -4.68 15.23 -13.51
C LYS A 68 -6.14 15.03 -13.06
N ARG A 69 -6.55 13.80 -12.72
CA ARG A 69 -7.91 13.48 -12.22
C ARG A 69 -8.19 14.08 -10.84
N LEU A 70 -7.22 14.01 -9.94
CA LEU A 70 -7.33 14.60 -8.60
C LEU A 70 -7.62 16.10 -8.69
N ARG A 71 -6.81 16.83 -9.47
CA ARG A 71 -6.98 18.29 -9.68
C ARG A 71 -8.32 18.62 -10.34
N GLN A 72 -8.75 17.84 -11.33
CA GLN A 72 -10.07 17.99 -11.96
C GLN A 72 -11.23 17.78 -10.98
N SER A 73 -11.03 17.01 -9.92
CA SER A 73 -12.01 16.76 -8.86
C SER A 73 -11.94 17.79 -7.72
N GLY A 74 -11.10 18.82 -7.86
CA GLY A 74 -10.91 19.88 -6.86
C GLY A 74 -9.96 19.50 -5.71
N CYS A 75 -9.18 18.44 -5.85
CA CYS A 75 -8.13 18.12 -4.87
C CYS A 75 -6.89 18.98 -5.13
N ALA A 76 -6.15 19.30 -4.07
CA ALA A 76 -4.82 19.90 -4.16
C ALA A 76 -3.78 18.98 -3.53
N ILE A 77 -2.57 18.96 -4.09
CA ILE A 77 -1.48 18.14 -3.58
C ILE A 77 -0.78 18.88 -2.45
N VAL A 78 -0.82 18.35 -1.22
CA VAL A 78 -0.15 19.00 -0.07
C VAL A 78 1.36 18.75 -0.08
N GLY A 79 1.82 17.66 -0.67
CA GLY A 79 3.24 17.34 -0.76
C GLY A 79 3.56 15.93 -1.23
N LYS A 80 4.86 15.67 -1.37
CA LYS A 80 5.44 14.38 -1.73
C LYS A 80 5.70 13.56 -0.47
N ALA A 81 4.92 12.51 -0.27
CA ALA A 81 5.02 11.64 0.90
C ALA A 81 6.28 10.76 0.83
N ASN A 82 6.97 10.66 1.96
CA ASN A 82 8.17 9.83 2.13
C ASN A 82 7.84 8.34 2.01
N LEU A 83 8.83 7.55 1.61
CA LEU A 83 8.69 6.16 1.22
C LEU A 83 9.97 5.37 1.47
N HIS A 84 9.85 4.05 1.47
CA HIS A 84 11.01 3.19 1.33
C HIS A 84 11.59 3.34 -0.08
N GLU A 85 12.92 3.46 -0.19
CA GLU A 85 13.63 3.73 -1.44
C GLU A 85 13.17 2.79 -2.59
N PHE A 86 12.85 3.39 -3.75
CA PHE A 86 12.29 2.75 -4.95
C PHE A 86 11.08 1.85 -4.71
N ALA A 87 10.31 2.17 -3.68
CA ALA A 87 9.22 1.34 -3.18
C ALA A 87 9.64 -0.09 -2.74
N TYR A 88 10.94 -0.40 -2.65
CA TYR A 88 11.45 -1.78 -2.54
C TYR A 88 11.68 -2.25 -1.09
N GLY A 89 10.76 -1.90 -0.19
CA GLY A 89 10.74 -2.43 1.16
C GLY A 89 9.47 -2.15 1.93
N VAL A 90 9.38 -2.76 3.11
CA VAL A 90 8.13 -2.88 3.87
C VAL A 90 8.14 -2.11 5.18
N THR A 91 9.16 -1.29 5.43
CA THR A 91 9.39 -0.60 6.70
C THR A 91 9.36 0.92 6.59
N SER A 92 9.67 1.48 5.41
CA SER A 92 9.95 2.92 5.23
C SER A 92 11.07 3.47 6.12
N ILE A 93 12.03 2.62 6.49
CA ILE A 93 13.38 3.04 6.87
C ILE A 93 14.10 3.44 5.58
N ASN A 94 14.45 4.72 5.45
CA ASN A 94 15.09 5.26 4.25
C ASN A 94 16.43 5.92 4.64
N PRO A 95 17.56 5.49 4.06
CA PRO A 95 18.88 6.02 4.43
C PRO A 95 19.15 7.43 3.88
N HIS A 96 18.39 7.88 2.88
CA HIS A 96 18.58 9.17 2.21
C HIS A 96 17.69 10.27 2.81
N TYR A 97 16.43 9.93 3.07
CA TYR A 97 15.41 10.88 3.54
C TYR A 97 14.99 10.64 5.00
N GLY A 98 15.62 9.69 5.69
CA GLY A 98 15.31 9.34 7.07
C GLY A 98 14.11 8.40 7.22
N THR A 99 13.99 7.77 8.39
CA THR A 99 12.93 6.80 8.69
C THR A 99 11.58 7.51 8.89
N VAL A 100 10.52 6.97 8.28
CA VAL A 100 9.15 7.37 8.59
C VAL A 100 8.69 6.71 9.89
N ARG A 101 8.30 7.51 10.87
CA ARG A 101 7.97 7.02 12.22
C ARG A 101 6.47 6.82 12.40
N ASN A 102 6.10 5.75 13.09
CA ASN A 102 4.70 5.45 13.36
C ASN A 102 4.08 6.51 14.31
N PRO A 103 2.90 7.07 14.01
CA PRO A 103 2.27 8.09 14.84
C PRO A 103 1.77 7.57 16.20
N HIS A 104 1.58 6.27 16.35
CA HIS A 104 1.15 5.63 17.60
C HIS A 104 2.33 5.37 18.56
N ASP A 105 3.54 5.28 18.02
CA ASP A 105 4.80 5.11 18.77
C ASP A 105 5.98 5.43 17.85
N THR A 106 6.66 6.56 18.10
CA THR A 106 7.74 7.06 17.23
C THR A 106 9.01 6.21 17.28
N GLY A 107 9.11 5.23 18.18
CA GLY A 107 10.14 4.20 18.20
C GLY A 107 9.88 3.05 17.21
N ARG A 108 8.76 3.05 16.49
CA ARG A 108 8.34 1.97 15.58
C ARG A 108 8.24 2.45 14.14
N VAL A 109 8.35 1.48 13.23
CA VAL A 109 8.20 1.75 11.79
C VAL A 109 6.74 2.02 11.43
N ALA A 110 6.53 2.93 10.47
CA ALA A 110 5.21 3.14 9.86
C ALA A 110 4.75 1.96 8.98
N GLY A 111 5.66 1.03 8.65
CA GLY A 111 5.44 0.10 7.55
C GLY A 111 5.68 0.76 6.20
N GLY A 112 5.66 -0.01 5.13
CA GLY A 112 6.09 0.50 3.84
C GLY A 112 5.67 -0.34 2.65
N SER A 113 5.97 0.12 1.43
CA SER A 113 6.79 1.31 1.18
C SER A 113 6.04 2.66 1.24
N SER A 114 4.71 2.69 1.33
CA SER A 114 3.92 3.94 1.39
C SER A 114 3.77 4.49 2.82
N GLY A 115 4.80 4.35 3.66
CA GLY A 115 4.75 4.77 5.07
C GLY A 115 4.37 6.24 5.25
N GLY A 116 5.00 7.16 4.53
CA GLY A 116 4.71 8.59 4.65
C GLY A 116 3.26 8.93 4.32
N SER A 117 2.70 8.29 3.29
CA SER A 117 1.29 8.44 2.92
C SER A 117 0.35 7.98 4.05
N ALA A 118 0.60 6.82 4.67
CA ALA A 118 -0.24 6.33 5.78
C ALA A 118 -0.11 7.20 7.04
N VAL A 119 1.11 7.66 7.35
CA VAL A 119 1.37 8.54 8.49
C VAL A 119 0.74 9.92 8.29
N ALA A 120 0.79 10.47 7.07
CA ALA A 120 0.14 11.74 6.75
C ALA A 120 -1.35 11.69 7.04
N VAL A 121 -2.03 10.61 6.65
CA VAL A 121 -3.45 10.38 6.94
C VAL A 121 -3.67 10.22 8.46
N ALA A 122 -2.93 9.31 9.09
CA ALA A 122 -3.09 9.01 10.52
C ALA A 122 -2.83 10.21 11.44
N ALA A 123 -1.93 11.11 11.05
CA ALA A 123 -1.61 12.34 11.78
C ALA A 123 -2.47 13.55 11.35
N GLY A 124 -3.43 13.36 10.44
CA GLY A 124 -4.32 14.40 9.94
C GLY A 124 -3.60 15.49 9.14
N MET A 125 -2.48 15.17 8.50
CA MET A 125 -1.72 16.08 7.62
C MET A 125 -2.31 16.18 6.21
N CYS A 126 -3.33 15.38 5.91
CA CYS A 126 -4.09 15.38 4.65
C CYS A 126 -5.43 14.68 4.88
N ASP A 127 -6.39 14.86 3.97
CA ASP A 127 -7.68 14.15 4.02
C ASP A 127 -7.52 12.68 3.63
N TRP A 128 -6.70 12.43 2.62
CA TRP A 128 -6.34 11.10 2.13
C TRP A 128 -5.02 11.16 1.36
N ALA A 129 -4.45 10.00 1.06
CA ALA A 129 -3.16 9.92 0.40
C ALA A 129 -3.14 8.89 -0.73
N VAL A 130 -2.35 9.18 -1.76
CA VAL A 130 -1.99 8.23 -2.82
C VAL A 130 -0.80 7.39 -2.36
N GLY A 131 -0.94 6.07 -2.44
CA GLY A 131 0.15 5.11 -2.27
C GLY A 131 0.32 4.20 -3.48
N SER A 132 1.32 3.34 -3.43
CA SER A 132 1.50 2.23 -4.39
C SER A 132 1.65 0.89 -3.67
N ASP A 133 1.25 -0.20 -4.34
CA ASP A 133 1.26 -1.55 -3.77
C ASP A 133 1.63 -2.61 -4.83
N THR A 134 2.83 -3.18 -4.64
CA THR A 134 3.40 -4.26 -5.48
C THR A 134 3.43 -5.61 -4.74
N GLY A 135 3.46 -5.54 -3.41
CA GLY A 135 3.54 -6.70 -2.52
C GLY A 135 2.94 -6.43 -1.14
N GLY A 136 2.15 -5.37 -0.99
CA GLY A 136 1.59 -4.91 0.28
C GLY A 136 1.81 -3.43 0.61
N SER A 137 2.44 -2.66 -0.27
CA SER A 137 2.93 -1.32 0.09
C SER A 137 1.88 -0.25 0.39
N ILE A 138 0.58 -0.52 0.17
CA ILE A 138 -0.54 0.26 0.74
C ILE A 138 -1.04 -0.41 2.02
N ARG A 139 -1.24 -1.73 1.96
CA ARG A 139 -1.91 -2.53 2.98
C ARG A 139 -1.11 -2.69 4.28
N ILE A 140 0.21 -2.84 4.17
CA ILE A 140 1.14 -2.92 5.29
C ILE A 140 1.11 -1.61 6.09
N PRO A 141 1.44 -0.43 5.52
CA PRO A 141 1.42 0.79 6.30
C PRO A 141 0.01 1.19 6.75
N ALA A 142 -1.05 0.87 5.99
CA ALA A 142 -2.42 1.06 6.45
C ALA A 142 -2.70 0.27 7.74
N SER A 143 -2.31 -1.01 7.78
CA SER A 143 -2.40 -1.87 8.96
C SER A 143 -1.64 -1.31 10.16
N LEU A 144 -0.38 -0.90 9.97
CA LEU A 144 0.50 -0.52 11.08
C LEU A 144 0.21 0.89 11.61
N CYS A 145 -0.29 1.79 10.77
CA CYS A 145 -0.67 3.16 11.14
C CYS A 145 -2.14 3.28 11.54
N GLY A 146 -2.94 2.22 11.44
CA GLY A 146 -4.34 2.21 11.85
C GLY A 146 -5.22 3.10 10.97
N VAL A 147 -4.99 3.07 9.66
CA VAL A 147 -5.80 3.78 8.68
C VAL A 147 -6.43 2.80 7.69
N ALA A 148 -7.44 3.27 6.99
CA ALA A 148 -8.05 2.56 5.90
C ALA A 148 -7.18 2.64 4.62
N GLY A 149 -7.11 1.57 3.84
CA GLY A 149 -6.36 1.54 2.59
C GLY A 149 -6.97 0.61 1.56
N PHE A 150 -6.79 0.91 0.28
CA PHE A 150 -7.30 0.07 -0.80
C PHE A 150 -6.26 -0.13 -1.89
N LYS A 151 -5.98 -1.40 -2.18
CA LYS A 151 -5.27 -1.84 -3.38
C LYS A 151 -6.31 -2.27 -4.42
N PRO A 152 -6.58 -1.48 -5.47
CA PRO A 152 -7.50 -1.87 -6.53
C PRO A 152 -7.04 -3.12 -7.28
N ALA A 153 -7.92 -3.68 -8.09
CA ALA A 153 -7.56 -4.69 -9.08
C ALA A 153 -6.45 -4.16 -9.99
N PHE A 154 -5.59 -5.06 -10.48
CA PHE A 154 -4.51 -4.66 -11.38
C PHE A 154 -5.05 -3.95 -12.62
N GLY A 155 -4.46 -2.82 -12.99
CA GLY A 155 -4.88 -2.02 -14.15
C GLY A 155 -6.08 -1.10 -13.94
N SER A 156 -6.65 -0.99 -12.73
CA SER A 156 -7.76 -0.06 -12.46
C SER A 156 -7.37 1.42 -12.51
N ILE A 157 -6.08 1.75 -12.33
CA ILE A 157 -5.56 3.12 -12.37
C ILE A 157 -4.34 3.17 -13.28
N ASP A 158 -4.29 4.18 -14.14
CA ASP A 158 -3.19 4.43 -15.06
C ASP A 158 -1.91 4.82 -14.29
N LEU A 159 -0.82 4.11 -14.58
CA LEU A 159 0.48 4.26 -13.93
C LEU A 159 1.47 5.13 -14.75
N GLY A 160 1.00 5.85 -15.77
CA GLY A 160 1.84 6.83 -16.46
C GLY A 160 2.44 7.86 -15.49
N GLY A 161 3.73 8.19 -15.66
CA GLY A 161 4.43 9.09 -14.73
C GLY A 161 4.68 8.50 -13.34
N VAL A 162 4.70 7.17 -13.21
CA VAL A 162 5.05 6.49 -11.96
C VAL A 162 6.40 5.79 -12.11
N ILE A 163 7.31 5.99 -11.16
CA ILE A 163 8.56 5.22 -11.07
C ILE A 163 8.23 3.78 -10.68
N PRO A 164 8.51 2.78 -11.55
CA PRO A 164 8.06 1.41 -11.35
C PRO A 164 8.94 0.65 -10.35
N LEU A 165 8.34 -0.34 -9.68
CA LEU A 165 9.07 -1.43 -9.03
C LEU A 165 8.91 -2.72 -9.83
N SER A 166 7.68 -3.06 -10.23
CA SER A 166 7.36 -4.23 -11.04
C SER A 166 6.11 -3.92 -11.87
N THR A 167 6.31 -3.62 -13.16
CA THR A 167 5.24 -3.16 -14.05
C THR A 167 4.10 -4.16 -14.22
N SER A 168 4.30 -5.45 -13.92
CA SER A 168 3.24 -6.46 -13.99
C SER A 168 2.51 -6.73 -12.68
N LEU A 169 2.91 -6.07 -11.58
CA LEU A 169 2.36 -6.20 -10.23
C LEU A 169 1.95 -4.87 -9.58
N ASP A 170 2.54 -3.75 -10.02
CA ASP A 170 2.32 -2.43 -9.44
C ASP A 170 0.86 -1.98 -9.57
N THR A 171 0.36 -1.35 -8.51
CA THR A 171 -0.93 -0.67 -8.47
C THR A 171 -0.78 0.64 -7.69
N LEU A 172 -1.56 1.65 -8.06
CA LEU A 172 -1.83 2.80 -7.20
C LEU A 172 -3.13 2.59 -6.44
N GLY A 173 -3.26 3.22 -5.28
CA GLY A 173 -4.50 3.19 -4.52
C GLY A 173 -4.51 4.18 -3.36
N PRO A 174 -5.71 4.47 -2.81
CA PRO A 174 -5.87 5.44 -1.75
C PRO A 174 -5.65 4.86 -0.36
N MET A 175 -5.30 5.74 0.58
CA MET A 175 -5.42 5.55 2.02
C MET A 175 -6.16 6.73 2.62
N ALA A 176 -7.09 6.48 3.55
CA ALA A 176 -7.88 7.51 4.24
C ALA A 176 -8.15 7.07 5.69
N LEU A 177 -8.81 7.92 6.49
CA LEU A 177 -9.13 7.57 7.89
C LEU A 177 -10.13 6.42 8.00
N ASP A 178 -11.03 6.29 7.03
CA ASP A 178 -12.08 5.27 7.00
C ASP A 178 -12.37 4.76 5.58
N MET A 179 -13.22 3.73 5.49
CA MET A 179 -13.65 3.14 4.21
C MET A 179 -14.48 4.10 3.35
N ALA A 180 -15.21 5.04 3.96
CA ALA A 180 -15.96 6.04 3.20
C ALA A 180 -15.03 7.02 2.46
N GLY A 181 -14.00 7.51 3.14
CA GLY A 181 -12.94 8.32 2.54
C GLY A 181 -12.16 7.55 1.47
N THR A 182 -11.84 6.28 1.75
CA THR A 182 -11.09 5.42 0.84
C THR A 182 -11.88 5.11 -0.44
N ALA A 183 -13.18 4.82 -0.35
CA ALA A 183 -14.04 4.59 -1.51
C ALA A 183 -14.19 5.87 -2.36
N ARG A 184 -14.40 7.03 -1.71
CA ARG A 184 -14.43 8.33 -2.41
C ARG A 184 -13.13 8.63 -3.14
N ALA A 185 -12.00 8.45 -2.47
CA ALA A 185 -10.68 8.69 -3.05
C ALA A 185 -10.42 7.74 -4.23
N TYR A 186 -10.83 6.47 -4.12
CA TYR A 186 -10.74 5.53 -5.23
C TYR A 186 -11.59 5.96 -6.43
N SER A 187 -12.83 6.43 -6.20
CA SER A 187 -13.67 6.98 -7.28
C SER A 187 -13.03 8.16 -7.99
N ILE A 188 -12.36 9.06 -7.26
CA ILE A 188 -11.61 10.17 -7.85
C ILE A 188 -10.43 9.66 -8.69
N MET A 189 -9.65 8.71 -8.16
CA MET A 189 -8.44 8.20 -8.82
C MET A 189 -8.75 7.39 -10.09
N SER A 190 -9.80 6.56 -10.04
CA SER A 190 -10.15 5.63 -11.12
C SER A 190 -11.19 6.19 -12.11
N GLY A 191 -12.07 7.08 -11.64
CA GLY A 191 -13.29 7.48 -12.35
C GLY A 191 -14.47 6.50 -12.20
N GLU A 192 -14.32 5.42 -11.43
CA GLU A 192 -15.39 4.46 -11.13
C GLU A 192 -16.26 4.95 -9.99
N ASP A 193 -17.58 5.06 -10.18
CA ASP A 193 -18.50 5.49 -9.12
C ASP A 193 -18.75 4.38 -8.09
N VAL A 194 -18.29 4.57 -6.86
CA VAL A 194 -18.46 3.62 -5.76
C VAL A 194 -19.47 4.16 -4.75
N SER A 195 -20.70 3.64 -4.82
CA SER A 195 -21.72 3.93 -3.82
C SER A 195 -21.62 2.98 -2.64
N LEU A 196 -21.53 3.56 -1.43
CA LEU A 196 -21.63 2.84 -0.16
C LEU A 196 -23.05 2.93 0.46
N ALA A 197 -24.04 3.42 -0.30
CA ALA A 197 -25.42 3.41 0.16
C ALA A 197 -25.95 1.97 0.24
N SER A 198 -26.80 1.72 1.25
CA SER A 198 -27.53 0.45 1.43
C SER A 198 -26.61 -0.77 1.36
N LEU A 199 -25.72 -0.90 2.34
CA LEU A 199 -24.81 -2.05 2.44
C LEU A 199 -25.59 -3.31 2.80
N SER A 200 -25.27 -4.42 2.13
CA SER A 200 -25.79 -5.76 2.42
C SER A 200 -24.70 -6.59 3.06
N ARG A 201 -25.09 -7.51 3.96
CA ARG A 201 -24.16 -8.45 4.58
C ARG A 201 -23.43 -9.27 3.51
N PRO A 202 -22.09 -9.20 3.42
CA PRO A 202 -21.31 -9.95 2.45
C PRO A 202 -21.12 -11.42 2.87
N ARG A 203 -20.87 -12.28 1.89
CA ARG A 203 -20.45 -13.67 2.04
C ARG A 203 -18.93 -13.70 2.21
N LEU A 204 -18.52 -13.84 3.47
CA LEU A 204 -17.13 -13.80 3.87
C LEU A 204 -16.62 -15.19 4.24
N ALA A 205 -15.34 -15.44 3.95
CA ALA A 205 -14.63 -16.65 4.38
C ALA A 205 -13.20 -16.32 4.77
N VAL A 206 -12.50 -17.28 5.37
CA VAL A 206 -11.06 -17.17 5.66
C VAL A 206 -10.30 -18.25 4.87
N PRO A 207 -9.10 -17.95 4.35
CA PRO A 207 -8.31 -18.96 3.64
C PRO A 207 -7.74 -19.98 4.62
N ALA A 208 -8.13 -21.24 4.47
CA ALA A 208 -7.75 -22.34 5.35
C ALA A 208 -6.21 -22.46 5.43
N ARG A 209 -5.68 -22.67 6.64
CA ARG A 209 -4.24 -22.85 6.95
C ARG A 209 -3.31 -21.65 6.67
N TRP A 210 -3.81 -20.55 6.11
CA TRP A 210 -2.94 -19.40 5.79
C TRP A 210 -2.49 -18.64 7.04
N VAL A 211 -3.42 -18.37 7.96
CA VAL A 211 -3.21 -17.47 9.09
C VAL A 211 -2.51 -18.20 10.23
N THR A 212 -1.19 -18.06 10.28
CA THR A 212 -0.31 -18.70 11.26
C THR A 212 0.78 -17.73 11.70
N GLY A 213 1.43 -18.02 12.83
CA GLY A 213 2.61 -17.29 13.33
C GLY A 213 2.37 -15.81 13.60
N LEU A 214 1.23 -15.49 14.22
CA LEU A 214 0.87 -14.14 14.63
C LEU A 214 1.54 -13.77 15.96
N ASP A 215 1.87 -12.50 16.17
CA ASP A 215 2.13 -12.00 17.53
C ASP A 215 0.83 -11.94 18.35
N GLN A 216 0.95 -11.73 19.66
CA GLN A 216 -0.21 -11.79 20.55
C GLN A 216 -1.29 -10.74 20.20
N PRO A 217 -0.98 -9.45 20.00
CA PRO A 217 -2.00 -8.46 19.63
C PRO A 217 -2.71 -8.80 18.32
N THR A 218 -1.97 -9.28 17.31
CA THR A 218 -2.55 -9.67 16.02
C THR A 218 -3.39 -10.94 16.15
N ALA A 219 -2.99 -11.90 16.97
CA ALA A 219 -3.77 -13.10 17.27
C ALA A 219 -5.08 -12.76 17.98
N ASP A 220 -5.07 -11.84 18.94
CA ASP A 220 -6.27 -11.40 19.66
C ASP A 220 -7.26 -10.71 18.71
N ALA A 221 -6.77 -9.80 17.88
CA ALA A 221 -7.57 -9.16 16.82
C ALA A 221 -8.13 -10.19 15.84
N TRP A 222 -7.30 -11.14 15.39
CA TRP A 222 -7.71 -12.20 14.47
C TRP A 222 -8.81 -13.08 15.06
N ASN A 223 -8.65 -13.54 16.29
CA ASN A 223 -9.63 -14.37 17.01
C ASN A 223 -10.98 -13.66 17.20
N LEU A 224 -10.96 -12.33 17.31
CA LEU A 224 -12.17 -11.52 17.38
C LEU A 224 -12.89 -11.46 16.03
N VAL A 225 -12.19 -11.06 14.97
CA VAL A 225 -12.83 -10.76 13.67
C VAL A 225 -13.12 -12.00 12.81
N SER A 226 -12.41 -13.10 13.03
CA SER A 226 -12.61 -14.35 12.27
C SER A 226 -13.69 -15.26 12.86
N ARG A 227 -14.22 -14.94 14.04
CA ARG A 227 -15.16 -15.80 14.77
C ARG A 227 -16.41 -16.08 13.93
N GLY A 228 -16.63 -17.37 13.66
CA GLY A 228 -17.81 -17.84 12.94
C GLY A 228 -17.75 -17.68 11.41
N LEU A 229 -16.63 -17.20 10.86
CA LEU A 229 -16.39 -17.25 9.42
C LEU A 229 -16.02 -18.68 8.99
N PRO A 230 -16.56 -19.17 7.86
CA PRO A 230 -16.15 -20.46 7.32
C PRO A 230 -14.72 -20.39 6.78
N GLU A 231 -13.98 -21.50 6.90
CA GLU A 231 -12.70 -21.68 6.21
C GLU A 231 -12.93 -22.28 4.81
N ILE A 232 -12.14 -21.82 3.83
CA ILE A 232 -12.15 -22.38 2.47
C ILE A 232 -10.75 -22.70 1.95
N GLU A 233 -10.68 -23.67 1.04
CA GLU A 233 -9.46 -23.95 0.27
C GLU A 233 -9.29 -22.91 -0.84
N PHE A 234 -8.39 -21.95 -0.65
CA PHE A 234 -8.12 -20.89 -1.64
C PHE A 234 -6.93 -21.19 -2.55
N GLY A 235 -6.02 -22.05 -2.11
CA GLY A 235 -4.76 -22.38 -2.79
C GLY A 235 -3.56 -22.23 -1.85
N ASP A 236 -2.38 -22.61 -2.33
CA ASP A 236 -1.16 -22.58 -1.52
C ASP A 236 -0.54 -21.18 -1.44
N ARG A 237 -0.57 -20.58 -0.25
CA ARG A 237 -0.06 -19.22 0.03
C ARG A 237 1.38 -19.05 -0.44
N ASP A 238 2.23 -20.01 -0.13
CA ASP A 238 3.67 -19.89 -0.37
C ASP A 238 3.97 -19.94 -1.86
N THR A 239 3.23 -20.75 -2.62
CA THR A 239 3.29 -20.78 -4.09
C THR A 239 2.91 -19.42 -4.68
N PHE A 240 1.77 -18.83 -4.29
CA PHE A 240 1.40 -17.48 -4.74
C PHE A 240 2.47 -16.44 -4.39
N PHE A 241 3.05 -16.53 -3.19
CA PHE A 241 4.07 -15.61 -2.72
C PHE A 241 5.37 -15.74 -3.51
N GLN A 242 5.84 -16.96 -3.79
CA GLN A 242 7.09 -17.20 -4.53
C GLN A 242 6.96 -16.82 -6.00
N VAL A 243 5.84 -17.12 -6.65
CA VAL A 243 5.60 -16.71 -8.04
C VAL A 243 5.64 -15.18 -8.17
N GLY A 244 4.92 -14.47 -7.30
CA GLY A 244 4.97 -13.01 -7.25
C GLY A 244 6.36 -12.46 -6.91
N LEU A 245 7.11 -13.10 -6.02
CA LEU A 245 8.47 -12.71 -5.67
C LEU A 245 9.43 -12.83 -6.86
N THR A 246 9.37 -13.92 -7.62
CA THR A 246 10.21 -14.15 -8.81
C THR A 246 9.98 -13.07 -9.86
N ILE A 247 8.71 -12.74 -10.15
CA ILE A 247 8.33 -11.68 -11.08
C ILE A 247 8.90 -10.33 -10.62
N LEU A 248 8.64 -9.97 -9.36
CA LEU A 248 9.09 -8.70 -8.78
C LEU A 248 10.62 -8.56 -8.84
N LEU A 249 11.34 -9.59 -8.39
CA LEU A 249 12.81 -9.60 -8.36
C LEU A 249 13.39 -9.34 -9.76
N PHE A 250 12.87 -10.05 -10.77
CA PHE A 250 13.36 -9.92 -12.14
C PHE A 250 13.08 -8.53 -12.73
N GLU A 251 11.85 -8.03 -12.60
CA GLU A 251 11.44 -6.73 -13.17
C GLU A 251 12.15 -5.55 -12.48
N ALA A 252 12.24 -5.57 -11.15
CA ALA A 252 12.95 -4.53 -10.38
C ALA A 252 14.43 -4.47 -10.76
N ALA A 253 15.09 -5.63 -10.87
CA ALA A 253 16.49 -5.69 -11.27
C ALA A 253 16.69 -5.25 -12.73
N ALA A 254 15.75 -5.55 -13.63
CA ALA A 254 15.80 -5.06 -15.01
C ALA A 254 15.74 -3.52 -15.06
N TYR A 255 14.84 -2.90 -14.31
CA TYR A 255 14.71 -1.44 -14.23
C TYR A 255 15.97 -0.77 -13.69
N HIS A 256 16.55 -1.31 -12.62
CA HIS A 256 17.71 -0.72 -11.95
C HIS A 256 19.08 -1.17 -12.50
N ARG A 257 19.14 -2.06 -13.50
CA ARG A 257 20.37 -2.74 -13.94
C ARG A 257 21.57 -1.82 -14.11
N ARG A 258 21.38 -0.73 -14.86
CA ARG A 258 22.45 0.24 -15.16
C ARG A 258 22.95 0.89 -13.87
N TRP A 259 22.06 1.51 -13.12
CA TRP A 259 22.37 2.27 -11.92
C TRP A 259 22.96 1.42 -10.79
N ALA A 260 22.42 0.22 -10.56
CA ALA A 260 22.95 -0.69 -9.55
C ALA A 260 24.33 -1.29 -9.91
N THR A 261 24.72 -1.22 -11.19
CA THR A 261 26.06 -1.62 -11.66
C THR A 261 27.04 -0.44 -11.63
N ASP A 262 26.62 0.71 -12.16
CA ASP A 262 27.49 1.88 -12.37
C ASP A 262 27.65 2.74 -11.11
N SER A 263 26.67 2.73 -10.20
CA SER A 263 26.65 3.56 -8.99
C SER A 263 25.98 2.84 -7.79
N PRO A 264 26.43 1.63 -7.43
CA PRO A 264 25.85 0.86 -6.32
C PRO A 264 25.90 1.60 -4.98
N GLU A 265 26.88 2.48 -4.78
CA GLU A 265 27.04 3.29 -3.57
C GLU A 265 25.92 4.32 -3.32
N LYS A 266 25.08 4.57 -4.34
CA LYS A 266 23.92 5.48 -4.23
C LYS A 266 22.63 4.82 -3.76
N TYR A 267 22.66 3.51 -3.51
CA TYR A 267 21.51 2.75 -3.02
C TYR A 267 21.64 2.46 -1.52
N GLY A 268 20.50 2.35 -0.84
CA GLY A 268 20.41 1.65 0.44
C GLY A 268 20.88 0.20 0.32
N GLU A 269 21.57 -0.28 1.36
CA GLU A 269 22.18 -1.61 1.35
C GLU A 269 21.11 -2.72 1.16
N ASP A 270 19.95 -2.56 1.78
CA ASP A 270 18.84 -3.51 1.72
C ASP A 270 18.19 -3.55 0.33
N VAL A 271 17.97 -2.40 -0.30
CA VAL A 271 17.45 -2.30 -1.67
C VAL A 271 18.46 -2.88 -2.67
N LEU A 272 19.74 -2.51 -2.57
CA LEU A 272 20.78 -3.03 -3.44
C LEU A 272 20.90 -4.56 -3.35
N ARG A 273 20.78 -5.12 -2.14
CA ARG A 273 20.78 -6.58 -1.92
C ARG A 273 19.63 -7.26 -2.67
N LEU A 274 18.45 -6.67 -2.69
CA LEU A 274 17.29 -7.23 -3.42
C LEU A 274 17.42 -7.10 -4.93
N ILE A 275 17.97 -5.99 -5.42
CA ILE A 275 18.28 -5.81 -6.84
C ILE A 275 19.30 -6.88 -7.30
N ARG A 276 20.35 -7.11 -6.51
CA ARG A 276 21.35 -8.15 -6.80
C ARG A 276 20.76 -9.55 -6.85
N ARG A 277 19.87 -9.90 -5.92
CA ARG A 277 19.09 -11.16 -5.99
C ARG A 277 18.27 -11.26 -7.27
N GLY A 278 17.73 -10.15 -7.77
CA GLY A 278 17.01 -10.14 -9.04
C GLY A 278 17.89 -10.42 -10.26
N PHE A 279 19.19 -10.09 -10.23
CA PHE A 279 20.13 -10.49 -11.29
C PHE A 279 20.37 -12.00 -11.36
N GLU A 280 20.09 -12.73 -10.28
CA GLU A 280 20.21 -14.19 -10.23
C GLU A 280 18.98 -14.90 -10.81
N VAL A 281 17.86 -14.17 -11.00
CA VAL A 281 16.64 -14.72 -11.60
C VAL A 281 16.83 -14.85 -13.11
N THR A 282 16.72 -16.08 -13.62
CA THR A 282 16.89 -16.34 -15.05
C THR A 282 15.64 -15.95 -15.85
N PRO A 283 15.79 -15.55 -17.13
CA PRO A 283 14.65 -15.32 -18.01
C PRO A 283 13.68 -16.52 -18.07
N ALA A 284 14.20 -17.75 -18.07
CA ALA A 284 13.38 -18.96 -18.03
C ALA A 284 12.55 -19.06 -16.73
N SER A 285 13.12 -18.75 -15.56
CA SER A 285 12.37 -18.76 -14.30
C SER A 285 11.29 -17.68 -14.28
N TYR A 286 11.59 -16.50 -14.84
CA TYR A 286 10.63 -15.42 -14.99
C TYR A 286 9.47 -15.80 -15.93
N GLU A 287 9.76 -16.36 -17.10
CA GLU A 287 8.74 -16.85 -18.05
C GLU A 287 7.85 -17.94 -17.42
N GLN A 288 8.44 -18.90 -16.69
CA GLN A 288 7.69 -19.91 -15.95
C GLN A 288 6.79 -19.29 -14.87
N ALA A 289 7.29 -18.29 -14.14
CA ALA A 289 6.49 -17.58 -13.13
C ALA A 289 5.31 -16.84 -13.77
N LEU A 290 5.46 -16.26 -14.96
CA LEU A 290 4.36 -15.62 -15.69
C LEU A 290 3.27 -16.61 -16.10
N LEU A 291 3.65 -17.80 -16.58
CA LEU A 291 2.72 -18.88 -16.94
C LEU A 291 1.99 -19.40 -15.69
N GLU A 292 2.73 -19.67 -14.62
CA GLU A 292 2.17 -20.19 -13.38
C GLU A 292 1.24 -19.17 -12.71
N ARG A 293 1.55 -17.87 -12.79
CA ARG A 293 0.67 -16.80 -12.30
C ARG A 293 -0.71 -16.89 -12.95
N THR A 294 -0.81 -17.13 -14.26
CA THR A 294 -2.10 -17.26 -14.95
C THR A 294 -2.90 -18.45 -14.39
N ARG A 295 -2.26 -19.61 -14.22
CA ARG A 295 -2.90 -20.80 -13.63
C ARG A 295 -3.41 -20.53 -12.21
N LEU A 296 -2.61 -19.82 -11.42
CA LEU A 296 -2.92 -19.43 -10.04
C LEU A 296 -4.06 -18.40 -9.96
N GLN A 297 -4.15 -17.48 -10.92
CA GLN A 297 -5.29 -16.56 -11.04
C GLN A 297 -6.60 -17.32 -11.26
N ASP A 298 -6.63 -18.25 -12.22
CA ASP A 298 -7.82 -19.07 -12.48
C ASP A 298 -8.22 -19.93 -11.28
N GLU A 299 -7.25 -20.41 -10.49
CA GLU A 299 -7.49 -21.15 -9.24
C GLU A 299 -8.10 -20.25 -8.15
N ALA A 300 -7.53 -19.07 -7.95
CA ALA A 300 -8.02 -18.09 -6.99
C ALA A 300 -9.44 -17.61 -7.33
N GLU A 301 -9.73 -17.35 -8.61
CA GLU A 301 -11.07 -16.94 -9.06
C GLU A 301 -12.10 -18.03 -8.79
N ARG A 302 -11.80 -19.29 -9.12
CA ARG A 302 -12.68 -20.43 -8.83
C ARG A 302 -12.91 -20.65 -7.34
N ALA A 303 -11.86 -20.50 -6.53
CA ALA A 303 -12.00 -20.64 -5.08
C ALA A 303 -12.87 -19.54 -4.44
N MET A 304 -13.03 -18.40 -5.12
CA MET A 304 -13.89 -17.30 -4.71
C MET A 304 -15.33 -17.41 -5.22
N GLU A 305 -15.67 -18.43 -6.01
CA GLU A 305 -17.03 -18.62 -6.53
C GLU A 305 -18.05 -18.67 -5.39
N GLY A 306 -19.01 -17.74 -5.41
CA GLY A 306 -20.04 -17.67 -4.38
C GLY A 306 -19.62 -16.95 -3.09
N LEU A 307 -18.43 -16.34 -3.06
CA LEU A 307 -17.97 -15.44 -2.00
C LEU A 307 -17.89 -14.01 -2.50
N ASP A 308 -17.98 -13.06 -1.57
CA ASP A 308 -17.76 -11.64 -1.88
C ASP A 308 -16.34 -11.22 -1.49
N ALA A 309 -15.79 -11.76 -0.40
CA ALA A 309 -14.39 -11.53 -0.01
C ALA A 309 -13.81 -12.59 0.95
N LEU A 310 -12.49 -12.73 0.92
CA LEU A 310 -11.70 -13.36 1.97
C LEU A 310 -11.31 -12.34 3.04
N ILE A 311 -11.28 -12.82 4.29
CA ILE A 311 -10.85 -12.08 5.46
C ILE A 311 -9.57 -12.72 6.02
N LEU A 312 -8.56 -11.90 6.31
CA LEU A 312 -7.29 -12.31 6.90
C LEU A 312 -6.53 -11.09 7.46
N PRO A 313 -5.56 -11.26 8.39
CA PRO A 313 -4.71 -10.15 8.81
C PRO A 313 -3.93 -9.55 7.63
N ALA A 314 -3.68 -8.25 7.65
CA ALA A 314 -2.80 -7.58 6.69
C ALA A 314 -1.32 -7.87 6.97
N THR A 315 -0.96 -7.98 8.25
CA THR A 315 0.39 -8.29 8.72
C THR A 315 0.30 -9.35 9.82
N ALA A 316 1.37 -10.12 10.04
CA ALA A 316 1.41 -11.11 11.12
C ALA A 316 1.78 -10.51 12.48
N VAL A 317 2.24 -9.26 12.49
CA VAL A 317 2.73 -8.55 13.68
C VAL A 317 2.28 -7.10 13.63
N VAL A 318 2.09 -6.48 14.80
CA VAL A 318 1.95 -5.03 14.91
C VAL A 318 3.27 -4.33 14.55
N ALA A 319 3.24 -2.99 14.46
CA ALA A 319 4.40 -2.19 14.05
C ALA A 319 5.66 -2.57 14.84
N PRO A 320 6.72 -3.14 14.23
CA PRO A 320 7.92 -3.52 14.98
C PRO A 320 8.76 -2.30 15.37
N PRO A 321 9.58 -2.40 16.43
CA PRO A 321 10.60 -1.38 16.73
C PRO A 321 11.55 -1.17 15.56
N ILE A 322 11.95 0.08 15.31
CA ILE A 322 12.81 0.47 14.17
C ILE A 322 14.09 -0.36 14.13
N GLU A 323 14.68 -0.66 15.29
CA GLU A 323 15.95 -1.37 15.44
C GLU A 323 15.91 -2.80 14.92
N THR A 324 14.73 -3.43 14.96
CA THR A 324 14.53 -4.84 14.57
C THR A 324 13.74 -5.00 13.28
N ALA A 325 13.17 -3.92 12.76
CA ALA A 325 12.20 -3.98 11.67
C ALA A 325 12.76 -4.53 10.35
N ASN A 326 14.07 -4.39 10.10
CA ASN A 326 14.71 -4.93 8.89
C ASN A 326 14.67 -6.47 8.83
N ASP A 327 14.63 -7.14 9.98
CA ASP A 327 14.51 -8.60 10.06
C ASP A 327 13.04 -9.07 10.01
N MET A 328 12.09 -8.13 10.05
CA MET A 328 10.65 -8.42 10.13
C MET A 328 9.96 -8.39 8.75
N ARG A 329 10.71 -8.47 7.63
CA ARG A 329 10.12 -8.41 6.28
C ARG A 329 9.11 -9.53 6.02
N GLU A 330 9.41 -10.75 6.42
CA GLU A 330 8.52 -11.90 6.23
C GLU A 330 7.19 -11.73 7.00
N PRO A 331 7.16 -11.51 8.33
CA PRO A 331 5.90 -11.35 9.05
C PRO A 331 5.11 -10.11 8.59
N LEU A 332 5.77 -9.05 8.14
CA LEU A 332 5.10 -7.86 7.60
C LEU A 332 4.47 -8.08 6.20
N SER A 333 4.96 -9.02 5.39
CA SER A 333 4.49 -9.22 4.01
C SER A 333 3.85 -10.59 3.74
N ARG A 334 3.77 -11.45 4.76
CA ARG A 334 3.29 -12.84 4.70
C ARG A 334 1.96 -12.99 3.97
N PHE A 335 1.04 -12.06 4.18
CA PHE A 335 -0.35 -12.17 3.73
C PHE A 335 -0.72 -11.25 2.56
N THR A 336 0.18 -10.37 2.11
CA THR A 336 -0.17 -9.32 1.16
C THR A 336 0.16 -9.68 -0.28
N ARG A 337 1.36 -10.21 -0.53
CA ARG A 337 1.84 -10.48 -1.90
C ARG A 337 0.99 -11.48 -2.70
N PRO A 338 0.40 -12.54 -2.13
CA PRO A 338 -0.47 -13.43 -2.88
C PRO A 338 -1.53 -12.70 -3.73
N PHE A 339 -2.12 -11.63 -3.20
CA PHE A 339 -3.14 -10.86 -3.92
C PHE A 339 -2.60 -9.89 -4.98
N ASN A 340 -1.29 -9.59 -5.00
CA ASN A 340 -0.66 -8.95 -6.16
C ASN A 340 -0.46 -9.99 -7.28
N THR A 341 -0.05 -11.21 -6.91
CA THR A 341 0.09 -12.33 -7.85
C THR A 341 -1.25 -12.65 -8.52
N THR A 342 -2.34 -12.74 -7.74
CA THR A 342 -3.69 -13.01 -8.26
C THR A 342 -4.40 -11.78 -8.83
N ARG A 343 -3.79 -10.58 -8.72
CA ARG A 343 -4.32 -9.30 -9.24
C ARG A 343 -5.65 -8.83 -8.65
N GLN A 344 -6.16 -9.50 -7.61
CA GLN A 344 -7.43 -9.18 -6.96
C GLN A 344 -7.39 -7.84 -6.20
N PRO A 345 -8.53 -7.13 -6.09
CA PRO A 345 -8.66 -5.98 -5.20
C PRO A 345 -8.61 -6.37 -3.72
N VAL A 346 -8.01 -5.53 -2.89
CA VAL A 346 -7.90 -5.75 -1.45
C VAL A 346 -8.05 -4.44 -0.68
N ALA A 347 -9.04 -4.36 0.19
CA ALA A 347 -9.16 -3.29 1.19
C ALA A 347 -8.49 -3.70 2.51
N VAL A 348 -8.04 -2.73 3.29
CA VAL A 348 -7.57 -2.90 4.67
C VAL A 348 -8.28 -1.89 5.55
N LEU A 349 -8.78 -2.35 6.69
CA LEU A 349 -9.37 -1.52 7.72
C LEU A 349 -8.87 -1.95 9.11
N PRO A 350 -8.80 -1.04 10.10
CA PRO A 350 -8.39 -1.37 11.46
C PRO A 350 -9.37 -2.33 12.14
N ALA A 351 -8.84 -3.35 12.83
CA ALA A 351 -9.62 -4.20 13.73
C ALA A 351 -10.08 -3.41 14.97
N PRO A 352 -11.22 -3.76 15.59
CA PRO A 352 -11.75 -3.09 16.78
C PRO A 352 -11.02 -3.55 18.06
N VAL A 353 -9.72 -3.28 18.14
CA VAL A 353 -8.86 -3.64 19.28
C VAL A 353 -8.14 -2.42 19.84
N SER A 354 -7.78 -2.48 21.13
CA SER A 354 -6.97 -1.48 21.79
C SER A 354 -5.47 -1.74 21.62
N GLY A 355 -4.66 -0.69 21.67
CA GLY A 355 -3.20 -0.78 21.60
C GLY A 355 -2.67 -0.39 20.23
N LEU A 356 -1.58 -1.01 19.79
CA LEU A 356 -1.08 -0.78 18.44
C LEU A 356 -2.08 -1.29 17.40
N PRO A 357 -2.26 -0.57 16.28
CA PRO A 357 -3.22 -0.98 15.27
C PRO A 357 -2.91 -2.35 14.65
N VAL A 358 -3.98 -3.09 14.35
CA VAL A 358 -3.96 -4.32 13.55
C VAL A 358 -4.91 -4.13 12.38
N GLY A 359 -4.41 -4.26 11.15
CA GLY A 359 -5.24 -4.17 9.94
C GLY A 359 -5.75 -5.54 9.50
N ILE A 360 -6.99 -5.57 9.02
CA ILE A 360 -7.62 -6.76 8.44
C ILE A 360 -7.81 -6.52 6.95
N GLN A 361 -7.37 -7.45 6.12
CA GLN A 361 -7.60 -7.47 4.68
C GLN A 361 -9.00 -8.00 4.37
N VAL A 362 -9.64 -7.34 3.42
CA VAL A 362 -10.85 -7.79 2.70
C VAL A 362 -10.42 -7.96 1.25
N ALA A 363 -10.10 -9.19 0.84
CA ALA A 363 -9.65 -9.51 -0.51
C ALA A 363 -10.85 -10.01 -1.33
N GLY A 364 -11.35 -9.18 -2.23
CA GLY A 364 -12.60 -9.45 -2.96
C GLY A 364 -12.41 -9.78 -4.43
N VAL A 365 -13.53 -9.83 -5.15
CA VAL A 365 -13.60 -10.16 -6.58
C VAL A 365 -13.53 -8.91 -7.43
N THR A 366 -14.38 -7.92 -7.16
CA THR A 366 -14.43 -6.64 -7.88
C THR A 366 -14.09 -5.47 -6.96
N ASN A 367 -13.66 -4.34 -7.53
CA ASN A 367 -13.29 -3.16 -6.73
C ASN A 367 -14.45 -2.67 -5.86
N ILE A 368 -15.63 -2.52 -6.46
CA ILE A 368 -16.84 -2.03 -5.81
C ILE A 368 -17.27 -2.97 -4.67
N GLU A 369 -17.37 -4.28 -4.94
CA GLU A 369 -17.83 -5.24 -3.92
C GLU A 369 -16.83 -5.34 -2.77
N THR A 370 -15.53 -5.25 -3.06
CA THR A 370 -14.47 -5.24 -2.03
C THR A 370 -14.63 -4.05 -1.09
N LEU A 371 -14.79 -2.84 -1.65
CA LEU A 371 -14.98 -1.62 -0.85
C LEU A 371 -16.30 -1.66 -0.07
N ARG A 372 -17.38 -2.18 -0.66
CA ARG A 372 -18.68 -2.34 0.03
C ARG A 372 -18.62 -3.36 1.16
N ALA A 373 -17.96 -4.50 0.96
CA ALA A 373 -17.77 -5.51 2.00
C ALA A 373 -16.94 -4.97 3.17
N ALA A 374 -15.86 -4.24 2.87
CA ALA A 374 -15.04 -3.59 3.88
C ALA A 374 -15.80 -2.49 4.64
N ALA A 375 -16.57 -1.65 3.94
CA ALA A 375 -17.43 -0.65 4.58
C ALA A 375 -18.50 -1.28 5.49
N TRP A 376 -19.06 -2.44 5.10
CA TRP A 376 -20.01 -3.16 5.93
C TRP A 376 -19.35 -3.66 7.22
N LEU A 377 -18.16 -4.26 7.11
CA LEU A 377 -17.38 -4.70 8.28
C LEU A 377 -17.02 -3.53 9.20
N GLU A 378 -16.63 -2.38 8.63
CA GLU A 378 -16.32 -1.19 9.42
C GLU A 378 -17.54 -0.70 10.23
N GLN A 379 -18.76 -0.78 9.65
CA GLN A 379 -19.99 -0.44 10.37
C GLN A 379 -20.28 -1.42 11.50
N GLU A 380 -20.14 -2.73 11.26
CA GLU A 380 -20.40 -3.77 12.26
C GLU A 380 -19.40 -3.75 13.42
N TRP A 381 -18.16 -3.31 13.18
CA TRP A 381 -17.13 -3.21 14.23
C TRP A 381 -17.22 -1.92 15.05
N LYS A 382 -17.92 -0.90 14.54
CA LYS A 382 -18.19 0.36 15.26
C LYS A 382 -19.49 0.29 16.08
N ALA A 383 -20.39 -0.63 15.74
CA ALA A 383 -21.66 -0.88 16.44
C ALA A 383 -21.43 -1.67 17.74
#